data_AF-A0A7C3RVD9-F1
#
_entry.id   AF-A0A7C3RVD9-F1
#
_cell.length_a   1.000
_cell.length_b   1.000
_cell.length_c   1.000
_cell.angle_alpha   90.00
_cell.angle_beta   90.00
_cell.angle_gamma   90.00
#
_symmetry.space_group_name_H-M   'P 1'
#
loop_
_entity.id
_entity.type
_entity.pdbx_description
1 polymer ?
#
loop_
_entity_poly.entity_id
_entity_poly.type
_entity_poly.pdbx_seq_one_letter_code
_entity_poly.pdbx_strand_id
1 'polypeptide(L)'
;MHKSAPPELIRNDYHEVSAKAKLRCELHVADLLLVQAIQGHAITGAGAFQGHRFVDTTPEDVVDALNLDPVRTKRARQQLIDEIAEYARRVMAGERPNRLLTPSGQPILGMGLFRWLDVEPEGVLRGLYLGGLRDSPEVRRATQQRYGIEIGYGECHFVDTRVMRAMGLDGERLARSSNEDLMPEYRRHGLIVNGSGQQIGDAGPIRYMYVRQRTGPGASDDCAILAGGYLYGFSVGVGVFLADAIDTLEKYTPNYGDQDDLLSQEIRSGFPGLGLSDEDVYRLTYLASTPPDLEGRLPDRSLRHFLQVDATVDQTIIESHFLSMLGQQPAPMRPSHGEMSNAEVYDYLRARIADLPKDAAP
;
A
#
# COMPACT_ATOMS: atom_id res chain seq x y z
N MET A 1 29.98 -2.15 3.03
CA MET A 1 29.79 -0.90 2.27
C MET A 1 28.30 -0.59 2.30
N HIS A 2 27.89 0.60 2.74
CA HIS A 2 26.49 1.05 2.68
C HIS A 2 26.07 1.06 1.21
N LYS A 3 25.02 0.33 0.82
CA LYS A 3 24.54 0.32 -0.57
C LYS A 3 23.35 1.26 -0.71
N SER A 4 23.51 2.52 -0.31
CA SER A 4 22.54 3.57 -0.69
C SER A 4 22.89 4.11 -2.06
N ALA A 5 21.86 4.51 -2.80
CA ALA A 5 22.02 5.10 -4.11
C ALA A 5 22.78 6.44 -4.04
N PRO A 6 23.72 6.70 -4.97
CA PRO A 6 24.32 8.02 -5.14
C PRO A 6 23.25 9.10 -5.41
N PRO A 7 23.36 10.30 -4.80
CA PRO A 7 22.39 11.38 -5.00
C PRO A 7 22.18 11.79 -6.46
N GLU A 8 23.21 11.69 -7.30
CA GLU A 8 23.10 12.00 -8.73
C GLU A 8 22.20 11.01 -9.48
N LEU A 9 22.28 9.71 -9.17
CA LEU A 9 21.40 8.70 -9.77
C LEU A 9 19.96 8.89 -9.32
N ILE A 10 19.74 9.20 -8.04
CA ILE A 10 18.40 9.53 -7.51
C ILE A 10 17.80 10.72 -8.26
N ARG A 11 18.56 11.82 -8.42
CA ARG A 11 18.08 13.00 -9.16
C ARG A 11 17.76 12.68 -10.61
N ASN A 12 18.62 11.91 -11.28
CA ASN A 12 18.38 11.50 -12.67
C ASN A 12 17.08 10.68 -12.79
N ASP A 13 16.88 9.70 -11.91
CA ASP A 13 15.65 8.90 -11.91
C ASP A 13 14.41 9.77 -11.65
N TYR A 14 14.48 10.69 -10.68
CA TYR A 14 13.39 11.61 -10.41
C TYR A 14 13.04 12.48 -11.62
N HIS A 15 14.03 13.04 -12.32
CA HIS A 15 13.80 13.82 -13.53
C HIS A 15 13.17 12.98 -14.64
N GLU A 16 13.62 11.74 -14.83
CA GLU A 16 13.05 10.85 -15.83
C GLU A 16 11.60 10.46 -15.52
N VAL A 17 11.32 10.10 -14.27
CA VAL A 17 9.97 9.69 -13.85
C VAL A 17 9.02 10.88 -13.88
N SER A 18 9.41 12.04 -13.32
CA SER A 18 8.58 13.25 -13.32
C SER A 18 8.25 13.76 -14.72
N ALA A 19 9.18 13.61 -15.68
CA ALA A 19 8.94 14.00 -17.07
C ALA A 19 7.95 13.07 -17.80
N LYS A 20 7.85 11.80 -17.39
CA LYS A 20 7.04 10.77 -18.07
C LYS A 20 5.70 10.50 -17.37
N ALA A 21 5.66 10.58 -16.03
CA ALA A 21 4.51 10.20 -15.24
C ALA A 21 3.55 11.38 -15.03
N LYS A 22 2.38 11.32 -15.67
CA LYS A 22 1.27 12.22 -15.38
C LYS A 22 0.32 11.55 -14.39
N LEU A 23 0.17 12.12 -13.19
CA LEU A 23 -0.73 11.57 -12.16
C LEU A 23 -2.04 12.40 -12.08
N ARG A 24 -3.18 11.74 -11.85
CA ARG A 24 -4.49 12.36 -11.64
C ARG A 24 -4.70 12.78 -10.17
N CYS A 25 -3.78 13.59 -9.66
CA CYS A 25 -3.88 14.25 -8.37
C CYS A 25 -3.25 15.66 -8.45
N GLU A 26 -3.30 16.40 -7.35
CA GLU A 26 -2.59 17.68 -7.27
C GLU A 26 -1.08 17.47 -7.40
N LEU A 27 -0.39 18.43 -8.04
CA LEU A 27 1.04 18.34 -8.33
C LEU A 27 1.88 18.05 -7.08
N HIS A 28 1.55 18.72 -5.96
CA HIS A 28 2.29 18.53 -4.72
C HIS A 28 2.10 17.12 -4.14
N VAL A 29 0.94 16.48 -4.33
CA VAL A 29 0.73 15.08 -3.94
C VAL A 29 1.52 14.16 -4.84
N ALA A 30 1.55 14.44 -6.15
CA ALA A 30 2.35 13.66 -7.09
C ALA A 30 3.83 13.63 -6.69
N ASP A 31 4.41 14.77 -6.33
CA ASP A 31 5.81 14.85 -5.87
C ASP A 31 6.07 13.98 -4.63
N LEU A 32 5.14 13.95 -3.66
CA LEU A 32 5.26 13.10 -2.48
C LEU A 32 5.25 11.61 -2.83
N LEU A 33 4.46 11.19 -3.82
CA LEU A 33 4.40 9.80 -4.28
C LEU A 33 5.63 9.40 -5.08
N LEU A 34 6.25 10.35 -5.80
CA LEU A 34 7.48 10.08 -6.54
C LEU A 34 8.63 9.69 -5.61
N VAL A 35 8.75 10.29 -4.42
CA VAL A 35 9.79 9.91 -3.43
C VAL A 35 9.83 8.40 -3.19
N GLN A 36 8.65 7.78 -2.97
CA GLN A 36 8.53 6.34 -2.73
C GLN A 36 8.88 5.52 -3.98
N ALA A 37 8.52 6.00 -5.17
CA ALA A 37 8.84 5.30 -6.40
C ALA A 37 10.33 5.31 -6.72
N ILE A 38 11.03 6.43 -6.51
CA ILE A 38 12.48 6.49 -6.71
C ILE A 38 13.21 5.57 -5.73
N GLN A 39 12.76 5.51 -4.47
CA GLN A 39 13.29 4.55 -3.50
C GLN A 39 13.07 3.10 -3.95
N GLY A 40 11.88 2.77 -4.43
CA GLY A 40 11.59 1.45 -5.01
C GLY A 40 12.47 1.11 -6.21
N HIS A 41 12.69 2.06 -7.13
CA HIS A 41 13.59 1.89 -8.26
C HIS A 41 15.04 1.65 -7.82
N ALA A 42 15.53 2.39 -6.82
CA ALA A 42 16.88 2.21 -6.30
C ALA A 42 17.11 0.80 -5.72
N ILE A 43 16.15 0.28 -4.96
CA ILE A 43 16.23 -1.05 -4.33
C ILE A 43 16.18 -2.18 -5.37
N THR A 44 15.35 -2.01 -6.40
CA THR A 44 15.14 -3.01 -7.46
C THR A 44 16.14 -2.90 -8.60
N GLY A 45 16.81 -1.75 -8.74
CA GLY A 45 17.68 -1.43 -9.87
C GLY A 45 16.91 -1.01 -11.12
N ALA A 46 15.65 -0.59 -10.99
CA ALA A 46 14.85 -0.11 -12.12
C ALA A 46 15.26 1.31 -12.57
N GLY A 47 14.65 1.83 -13.64
CA GLY A 47 14.85 3.22 -14.07
C GLY A 47 16.32 3.59 -14.35
N ALA A 48 16.75 4.74 -13.85
CA ALA A 48 18.10 5.26 -14.03
C ALA A 48 19.20 4.44 -13.31
N PHE A 49 18.81 3.46 -12.49
CA PHE A 49 19.75 2.58 -11.78
C PHE A 49 20.26 1.40 -12.63
N GLN A 50 19.65 1.14 -13.80
CA GLN A 50 20.18 0.24 -14.84
C GLN A 50 20.61 -1.15 -14.32
N GLY A 51 19.77 -1.78 -13.50
CA GLY A 51 20.01 -3.09 -12.88
C GLY A 51 20.92 -3.08 -11.65
N HIS A 52 21.54 -1.94 -11.31
CA HIS A 52 22.35 -1.81 -10.10
C HIS A 52 21.45 -1.56 -8.89
N ARG A 53 21.59 -2.40 -7.87
CA ARG A 53 20.68 -2.41 -6.72
C ARG A 53 21.31 -1.76 -5.50
N PHE A 54 20.57 -0.81 -4.94
CA PHE A 54 20.91 -0.04 -3.75
C PHE A 54 19.90 -0.32 -2.64
N VAL A 55 20.00 -1.53 -2.08
CA VAL A 55 19.00 -2.14 -1.19
C VAL A 55 18.85 -1.44 0.16
N ASP A 56 19.81 -0.59 0.52
CA ASP A 56 19.77 0.21 1.76
C ASP A 56 19.23 1.63 1.53
N THR A 57 18.80 1.97 0.30
CA THR A 57 18.23 3.29 -0.01
C THR A 57 16.91 3.50 0.71
N THR A 58 16.81 4.61 1.42
CA THR A 58 15.63 5.01 2.20
C THR A 58 14.89 6.19 1.55
N PRO A 59 13.63 6.44 1.92
CA PRO A 59 12.95 7.66 1.48
C PRO A 59 13.67 8.94 1.93
N GLU A 60 14.38 8.92 3.07
CA GLU A 60 15.20 10.04 3.54
C GLU A 60 16.35 10.35 2.59
N ASP A 61 17.10 9.32 2.15
CA ASP A 61 18.16 9.48 1.15
C ASP A 61 17.65 10.15 -0.13
N VAL A 62 16.42 9.81 -0.55
CA VAL A 62 15.78 10.41 -1.72
C VAL A 62 15.43 11.87 -1.48
N VAL A 63 14.81 12.19 -0.35
CA VAL A 63 14.44 13.55 0.04
C VAL A 63 15.67 14.46 0.12
N ASP A 64 16.74 13.98 0.76
CA ASP A 64 18.00 14.71 0.89
C ASP A 64 18.66 14.93 -0.48
N ALA A 65 18.70 13.92 -1.34
CA ALA A 65 19.29 14.03 -2.67
C ALA A 65 18.56 15.05 -3.57
N LEU A 66 17.25 15.20 -3.38
CA LEU A 66 16.40 16.17 -4.07
C LEU A 66 16.40 17.57 -3.41
N ASN A 67 17.14 17.76 -2.31
CA ASN A 67 17.16 18.99 -1.50
C ASN A 67 15.75 19.40 -1.02
N LEU A 68 14.89 18.43 -0.73
CA LEU A 68 13.59 18.68 -0.12
C LEU A 68 13.74 18.80 1.40
N ASP A 69 12.83 19.52 2.06
CA ASP A 69 12.80 19.60 3.52
C ASP A 69 12.21 18.30 4.09
N PRO A 70 12.97 17.49 4.87
CA PRO A 70 12.48 16.22 5.40
C PRO A 70 11.28 16.37 6.33
N VAL A 71 11.30 17.38 7.20
CA VAL A 71 10.22 17.63 8.17
C VAL A 71 8.94 18.01 7.45
N ARG A 72 9.06 18.89 6.45
CA ARG A 72 7.91 19.32 5.64
C ARG A 72 7.35 18.16 4.81
N THR A 73 8.21 17.37 4.17
CA THR A 73 7.80 16.21 3.36
C THR A 73 7.04 15.19 4.20
N LYS A 74 7.57 14.83 5.37
CA LYS A 74 6.91 13.92 6.32
C LYS A 74 5.55 14.45 6.76
N ARG A 75 5.48 15.72 7.17
CA ARG A 75 4.22 16.36 7.59
C ARG A 75 3.19 16.40 6.47
N ALA A 76 3.61 16.67 5.23
CA ALA A 76 2.69 16.70 4.09
C ALA A 76 2.10 15.31 3.81
N ARG A 77 2.91 14.24 3.91
CA ARG A 77 2.43 12.85 3.79
C ARG A 77 1.49 12.48 4.94
N GLN A 78 1.83 12.86 6.17
CA GLN A 78 0.95 12.65 7.33
C GLN A 78 -0.38 13.37 7.18
N GLN A 79 -0.38 14.60 6.66
CA GLN A 79 -1.62 15.35 6.44
C GLN A 79 -2.59 14.60 5.50
N LEU A 80 -2.08 13.95 4.44
CA LEU A 80 -2.91 13.16 3.54
C LEU A 80 -3.54 11.94 4.25
N ILE A 81 -2.82 11.30 5.16
CA ILE A 81 -3.34 10.22 6.02
C ILE A 81 -4.40 10.77 6.98
N ASP A 82 -4.09 11.90 7.63
CA ASP A 82 -4.99 12.55 8.59
C ASP A 82 -6.31 12.98 7.93
N GLU A 83 -6.29 13.40 6.66
CA GLU A 83 -7.49 13.72 5.88
C GLU A 83 -8.40 12.49 5.67
N ILE A 84 -7.83 11.31 5.43
CA ILE A 84 -8.58 10.05 5.32
C ILE A 84 -9.14 9.65 6.69
N ALA A 85 -8.31 9.70 7.73
CA ALA A 85 -8.73 9.37 9.09
C ALA A 85 -9.83 10.32 9.60
N GLU A 86 -9.74 11.61 9.29
CA GLU A 86 -10.77 12.60 9.63
C GLU A 86 -12.09 12.32 8.91
N TYR A 87 -12.04 11.95 7.62
CA TYR A 87 -13.24 11.49 6.92
C TYR A 87 -13.88 10.31 7.65
N ALA A 88 -13.10 9.30 8.02
CA ALA A 88 -13.61 8.14 8.75
C ALA A 88 -14.25 8.52 10.10
N ARG A 89 -13.56 9.36 10.90
CA ARG A 89 -14.06 9.84 12.20
C ARG A 89 -15.37 10.61 12.08
N ARG A 90 -15.52 11.44 11.05
CA ARG A 90 -16.78 12.16 10.79
C ARG A 90 -17.93 11.20 10.51
N VAL A 91 -17.70 10.16 9.70
CA VAL A 91 -18.71 9.12 9.46
C VAL A 91 -19.06 8.37 10.74
N MET A 92 -18.07 8.01 11.55
CA MET A 92 -18.29 7.37 12.86
C MET A 92 -19.07 8.26 13.83
N ALA A 93 -18.87 9.58 13.76
CA ALA A 93 -19.64 10.58 14.52
C ALA A 93 -21.09 10.77 14.00
N GLY A 94 -21.47 10.06 12.93
CA GLY A 94 -22.82 10.08 12.36
C GLY A 94 -23.02 11.08 11.22
N GLU A 95 -21.96 11.77 10.77
CA GLU A 95 -22.04 12.53 9.53
C GLU A 95 -22.21 11.61 8.33
N ARG A 96 -22.86 12.11 7.27
CA ARG A 96 -23.08 11.34 6.03
C ARG A 96 -22.47 12.03 4.80
N PRO A 97 -21.14 12.25 4.76
CA PRO A 97 -20.47 12.87 3.64
C PRO A 97 -20.45 11.92 2.43
N ASN A 98 -21.34 12.15 1.47
CA ASN A 98 -21.45 11.34 0.24
C ASN A 98 -20.36 11.63 -0.82
N ARG A 99 -19.38 12.47 -0.49
CA ARG A 99 -18.20 12.82 -1.29
C ARG A 99 -16.94 12.70 -0.44
N LEU A 100 -15.84 12.32 -1.05
CA LEU A 100 -14.53 12.17 -0.39
C LEU A 100 -13.79 13.49 -0.32
N LEU A 101 -14.33 14.41 0.47
CA LEU A 101 -13.82 15.76 0.65
C LEU A 101 -13.44 16.02 2.10
N THR A 102 -12.37 16.80 2.29
CA THR A 102 -12.02 17.42 3.57
C THR A 102 -13.12 18.38 4.03
N PRO A 103 -13.15 18.80 5.31
CA PRO A 103 -14.09 19.81 5.80
C PRO A 103 -14.01 21.15 5.05
N SER A 104 -12.86 21.49 4.47
CA SER A 104 -12.67 22.68 3.64
C SER A 104 -13.10 22.49 2.17
N GLY A 105 -13.65 21.33 1.82
CA GLY A 105 -14.15 21.01 0.48
C GLY A 105 -13.05 20.63 -0.51
N GLN A 106 -11.85 20.28 -0.06
CA GLN A 106 -10.79 19.77 -0.93
C GLN A 106 -10.90 18.26 -1.09
N PRO A 107 -10.59 17.70 -2.27
CA PRO A 107 -10.62 16.26 -2.48
C PRO A 107 -9.47 15.60 -1.72
N ILE A 108 -9.80 14.50 -1.04
CA ILE A 108 -8.82 13.65 -0.38
C ILE A 108 -7.78 13.17 -1.41
N LEU A 109 -6.50 13.10 -1.02
CA LEU A 109 -5.36 12.78 -1.91
C LEU A 109 -5.19 13.75 -3.10
N GLY A 110 -5.84 14.92 -3.09
CA GLY A 110 -5.84 15.84 -4.23
C GLY A 110 -6.49 15.26 -5.49
N MET A 111 -7.29 14.19 -5.38
CA MET A 111 -7.90 13.52 -6.53
C MET A 111 -9.15 14.24 -6.99
N GLY A 112 -9.07 14.97 -8.10
CA GLY A 112 -10.21 15.74 -8.63
C GLY A 112 -11.50 14.92 -8.84
N LEU A 113 -11.37 13.61 -9.12
CA LEU A 113 -12.48 12.67 -9.24
C LEU A 113 -13.37 12.62 -7.97
N PHE A 114 -12.77 12.73 -6.78
CA PHE A 114 -13.48 12.63 -5.50
C PHE A 114 -14.46 13.78 -5.23
N ARG A 115 -14.41 14.85 -6.03
CA ARG A 115 -15.46 15.89 -6.04
C ARG A 115 -16.77 15.41 -6.64
N TRP A 116 -16.72 14.44 -7.53
CA TRP A 116 -17.84 14.01 -8.37
C TRP A 116 -18.23 12.54 -8.16
N LEU A 117 -17.45 11.80 -7.38
CA LEU A 117 -17.68 10.41 -7.06
C LEU A 117 -18.66 10.30 -5.88
N ASP A 118 -19.81 9.67 -6.09
CA ASP A 118 -20.81 9.44 -5.04
C ASP A 118 -20.41 8.19 -4.27
N VAL A 119 -20.37 8.28 -2.94
CA VAL A 119 -20.05 7.15 -2.08
C VAL A 119 -21.07 7.03 -0.95
N GLU A 120 -21.37 5.79 -0.58
CA GLU A 120 -22.01 5.45 0.69
C GLU A 120 -20.95 5.53 1.80
N PRO A 121 -21.05 6.48 2.75
CA PRO A 121 -19.98 6.75 3.71
C PRO A 121 -19.65 5.54 4.60
N GLU A 122 -20.69 4.80 4.99
CA GLU A 122 -20.59 3.58 5.79
C GLU A 122 -19.89 2.46 5.00
N GLY A 123 -20.06 2.44 3.67
CA GLY A 123 -19.32 1.56 2.77
C GLY A 123 -17.83 1.90 2.72
N VAL A 124 -17.47 3.19 2.74
CA VAL A 124 -16.07 3.62 2.80
C VAL A 124 -15.41 3.16 4.11
N LEU A 125 -16.11 3.26 5.26
CA LEU A 125 -15.61 2.74 6.54
C LEU A 125 -15.35 1.23 6.49
N ARG A 126 -16.28 0.47 5.90
CA ARG A 126 -16.13 -0.98 5.69
C ARG A 126 -14.90 -1.29 4.84
N GLY A 127 -14.66 -0.49 3.80
CA GLY A 127 -13.49 -0.64 2.95
C GLY A 127 -12.19 -0.33 3.65
N LEU A 128 -12.13 0.77 4.42
CA LEU A 128 -10.97 1.12 5.23
C LEU A 128 -10.62 0.01 6.23
N TYR A 129 -11.64 -0.50 6.93
CA TYR A 129 -11.47 -1.62 7.87
C TYR A 129 -10.94 -2.89 7.21
N LEU A 130 -11.53 -3.32 6.10
CA LEU A 130 -11.07 -4.54 5.42
C LEU A 130 -9.68 -4.35 4.82
N GLY A 131 -9.44 -3.19 4.22
CA GLY A 131 -8.19 -2.84 3.55
C GLY A 131 -7.02 -2.76 4.51
N GLY A 132 -7.19 -2.13 5.68
CA GLY A 132 -6.11 -1.95 6.65
C GLY A 132 -5.77 -3.20 7.47
N LEU A 133 -6.66 -4.19 7.57
CA LEU A 133 -6.36 -5.44 8.28
C LEU A 133 -5.67 -6.50 7.39
N ARG A 134 -5.84 -6.44 6.07
CA ARG A 134 -5.51 -7.53 5.14
C ARG A 134 -4.02 -7.89 5.12
N ASP A 135 -3.16 -6.91 5.38
CA ASP A 135 -1.71 -7.04 5.20
C ASP A 135 -0.97 -7.51 6.45
N SER A 136 -1.65 -7.55 7.60
CA SER A 136 -1.06 -8.04 8.84
C SER A 136 -0.59 -9.51 8.72
N PRO A 137 0.59 -9.86 9.28
CA PRO A 137 1.07 -11.24 9.32
C PRO A 137 0.06 -12.23 9.91
N GLU A 138 -0.68 -11.81 10.95
CA GLU A 138 -1.72 -12.61 11.61
C GLU A 138 -2.85 -12.98 10.65
N VAL A 139 -3.40 -11.99 9.93
CA VAL A 139 -4.50 -12.19 8.98
C VAL A 139 -4.05 -13.04 7.80
N ARG A 140 -2.85 -12.79 7.25
CA ARG A 140 -2.31 -13.62 6.17
C ARG A 140 -2.08 -15.06 6.62
N ARG A 141 -1.57 -15.28 7.84
CA ARG A 141 -1.40 -16.62 8.43
C ARG A 141 -2.74 -17.34 8.61
N ALA A 142 -3.74 -16.66 9.17
CA ALA A 142 -5.08 -17.21 9.35
C ALA A 142 -5.74 -17.55 8.00
N THR A 143 -5.59 -16.68 7.00
CA THR A 143 -6.10 -16.88 5.64
C THR A 143 -5.47 -18.10 4.97
N GLN A 144 -4.16 -18.31 5.09
CA GLN A 144 -3.50 -19.52 4.58
C GLN A 144 -4.08 -20.79 5.20
N GLN A 145 -4.27 -20.81 6.52
CA GLN A 145 -4.87 -21.94 7.22
C GLN A 145 -6.32 -22.18 6.79
N ARG A 146 -7.07 -21.09 6.60
CA ARG A 146 -8.50 -21.10 6.25
C ARG A 146 -8.78 -21.64 4.86
N TYR A 147 -7.97 -21.23 3.89
CA TYR A 147 -8.19 -21.45 2.46
C TYR A 147 -7.21 -22.43 1.82
N GLY A 148 -6.19 -22.89 2.55
CA GLY A 148 -5.19 -23.83 2.04
C GLY A 148 -4.31 -23.25 0.95
N ILE A 149 -3.98 -21.96 1.04
CA ILE A 149 -3.12 -21.25 0.09
C ILE A 149 -1.77 -20.86 0.70
N GLU A 150 -0.84 -20.47 -0.16
CA GLU A 150 0.46 -19.90 0.22
C GLU A 150 0.47 -18.39 -0.05
N ILE A 151 0.85 -17.61 0.95
CA ILE A 151 0.99 -16.15 0.86
C ILE A 151 2.25 -15.74 1.65
N GLY A 152 3.13 -14.98 1.00
CA GLY A 152 4.25 -14.35 1.68
C GLY A 152 3.78 -13.22 2.59
N TYR A 153 4.42 -13.05 3.75
CA TYR A 153 4.09 -11.96 4.67
C TYR A 153 5.29 -11.50 5.49
N GLY A 154 5.14 -10.35 6.11
CA GLY A 154 6.15 -9.64 6.88
C GLY A 154 5.61 -8.27 7.22
N GLU A 155 6.37 -7.52 7.99
CA GLU A 155 5.96 -6.21 8.49
C GLU A 155 7.17 -5.30 8.63
N CYS A 156 6.93 -4.00 8.76
CA CYS A 156 8.00 -3.03 8.95
C CYS A 156 8.39 -2.93 10.44
N HIS A 157 9.70 -2.94 10.71
CA HIS A 157 10.26 -2.78 12.04
C HIS A 157 11.32 -1.69 12.09
N PHE A 158 11.55 -1.13 13.27
CA PHE A 158 12.76 -0.34 13.53
C PHE A 158 13.97 -1.28 13.67
N VAL A 159 14.90 -1.17 12.71
CA VAL A 159 16.09 -2.00 12.59
C VAL A 159 17.34 -1.19 12.90
N ASP A 160 18.15 -1.61 13.89
CA ASP A 160 19.50 -1.03 14.10
C ASP A 160 20.46 -1.55 13.02
N THR A 161 20.80 -0.70 12.06
CA THR A 161 21.68 -1.07 10.93
C THR A 161 23.09 -1.45 11.34
N ARG A 162 23.57 -1.06 12.53
CA ARG A 162 24.88 -1.54 13.04
C ARG A 162 24.79 -2.99 13.46
N VAL A 163 23.73 -3.34 14.21
CA VAL A 163 23.48 -4.72 14.64
C VAL A 163 23.21 -5.60 13.42
N MET A 164 22.41 -5.13 12.46
CA MET A 164 22.17 -5.80 11.19
C MET A 164 23.49 -6.21 10.50
N ARG A 165 24.42 -5.26 10.37
CA ARG A 165 25.74 -5.52 9.79
C ARG A 165 26.60 -6.46 10.63
N ALA A 166 26.59 -6.30 11.96
CA ALA A 166 27.33 -7.17 12.87
C ALA A 166 26.85 -8.63 12.80
N MET A 167 25.56 -8.85 12.50
CA MET A 167 24.96 -10.16 12.25
C MET A 167 25.18 -10.67 10.82
N GLY A 168 25.89 -9.93 9.96
CA GLY A 168 26.10 -10.29 8.55
C GLY A 168 24.82 -10.24 7.71
N LEU A 169 23.85 -9.39 8.10
CA LEU A 169 22.60 -9.15 7.41
C LEU A 169 22.66 -7.81 6.64
N ASP A 170 21.76 -7.67 5.67
CA ASP A 170 21.47 -6.44 4.94
C ASP A 170 19.96 -6.34 4.66
N GLY A 171 19.51 -5.20 4.12
CA GLY A 171 18.10 -4.99 3.83
C GLY A 171 17.52 -6.02 2.85
N GLU A 172 18.35 -6.53 1.93
CA GLU A 172 17.92 -7.56 0.99
C GLU A 172 17.63 -8.89 1.67
N ARG A 173 18.53 -9.35 2.56
CA ARG A 173 18.32 -10.59 3.32
C ARG A 173 17.07 -10.50 4.18
N LEU A 174 16.85 -9.36 4.85
CA LEU A 174 15.65 -9.14 5.67
C LEU A 174 14.38 -9.13 4.83
N ALA A 175 14.38 -8.52 3.65
CA ALA A 175 13.17 -8.39 2.81
C ALA A 175 12.84 -9.64 1.97
N ARG A 176 13.80 -10.55 1.75
CA ARG A 176 13.63 -11.69 0.83
C ARG A 176 13.73 -13.07 1.47
N SER A 177 14.32 -13.18 2.66
CA SER A 177 14.45 -14.47 3.35
C SER A 177 13.25 -14.72 4.26
N SER A 178 12.97 -15.98 4.58
CA SER A 178 12.00 -16.32 5.62
C SER A 178 12.66 -16.13 6.98
N ASN A 179 12.23 -15.13 7.75
CA ASN A 179 12.84 -14.78 9.05
C ASN A 179 11.94 -15.07 10.26
N GLU A 180 10.76 -15.68 10.08
CA GLU A 180 9.78 -15.94 11.15
C GLU A 180 10.41 -16.58 12.40
N ASP A 181 11.19 -17.65 12.22
CA ASP A 181 11.88 -18.35 13.32
C ASP A 181 13.03 -17.54 13.96
N LEU A 182 13.56 -16.55 13.24
CA LEU A 182 14.67 -15.70 13.69
C LEU A 182 14.17 -14.45 14.44
N MET A 183 12.89 -14.12 14.39
CA MET A 183 12.32 -12.93 15.03
C MET A 183 12.64 -12.84 16.54
N PRO A 184 12.59 -13.92 17.34
CA PRO A 184 13.01 -13.88 18.75
C PRO A 184 14.50 -13.56 18.93
N GLU A 185 15.36 -14.08 18.04
CA GLU A 185 16.79 -13.82 18.05
C GLU A 185 17.08 -12.36 17.67
N TYR A 186 16.44 -11.86 16.62
CA TYR A 186 16.55 -10.47 16.18
C TYR A 186 16.19 -9.48 17.29
N ARG A 187 15.12 -9.73 18.05
CA ARG A 187 14.76 -8.93 19.22
C ARG A 187 15.81 -9.04 20.33
N ARG A 188 16.29 -10.26 20.63
CA ARG A 188 17.30 -10.50 21.68
C ARG A 188 18.62 -9.78 21.41
N HIS A 189 19.07 -9.75 20.16
CA HIS A 189 20.31 -9.09 19.75
C HIS A 189 20.16 -7.58 19.57
N GLY A 190 18.95 -7.03 19.72
CA GLY A 190 18.67 -5.62 19.51
C GLY A 190 18.67 -5.21 18.04
N LEU A 191 18.51 -6.17 17.12
CA LEU A 191 18.31 -5.85 15.70
C LEU A 191 16.97 -5.13 15.54
N ILE A 192 15.91 -5.70 16.10
CA ILE A 192 14.57 -5.07 16.15
C ILE A 192 14.48 -4.26 17.44
N VAL A 193 14.33 -2.95 17.29
CA VAL A 193 14.24 -1.99 18.40
C VAL A 193 12.77 -1.77 18.75
N ASN A 194 12.43 -1.93 20.03
CA ASN A 194 11.10 -1.63 20.53
C ASN A 194 10.98 -0.13 20.85
N GLY A 195 9.94 0.52 20.33
CA GLY A 195 9.57 1.90 20.67
C GLY A 195 8.62 2.49 19.63
N SER A 196 8.02 3.63 19.93
CA SER A 196 7.14 4.31 18.97
C SER A 196 7.95 5.12 17.95
N GLY A 197 7.41 5.29 16.74
CA GLY A 197 8.08 6.06 15.68
C GLY A 197 8.44 7.49 16.07
N GLN A 198 7.63 8.13 16.93
CA GLN A 198 7.94 9.44 17.48
C GLN A 198 9.15 9.45 18.44
N GLN A 199 9.45 8.33 19.10
CA GLN A 199 10.56 8.21 20.06
C GLN A 199 11.87 7.79 19.39
N ILE A 200 11.78 7.06 18.28
CA ILE A 200 12.94 6.46 17.57
C ILE A 200 13.38 7.32 16.37
N GLY A 201 12.54 8.25 15.91
CA GLY A 201 12.69 9.01 14.66
C GLY A 201 14.12 9.43 14.30
N ASP A 202 14.57 8.96 13.12
CA ASP A 202 15.80 9.22 12.33
C ASP A 202 17.14 9.45 13.07
N ALA A 203 17.19 9.28 14.39
CA ALA A 203 18.36 9.56 15.20
C ALA A 203 19.31 8.36 15.18
N GLY A 204 20.33 8.44 14.32
CA GLY A 204 21.46 7.52 14.34
C GLY A 204 21.29 6.33 13.36
N PRO A 205 21.56 5.08 13.76
CA PRO A 205 21.64 3.94 12.85
C PRO A 205 20.33 3.17 12.69
N ILE A 206 19.24 3.62 13.31
CA ILE A 206 17.95 2.92 13.28
C ILE A 206 17.20 3.31 12.00
N ARG A 207 16.62 2.33 11.30
CA ARG A 207 15.86 2.51 10.07
C ARG A 207 14.55 1.73 10.13
N TYR A 208 13.46 2.30 9.62
CA TYR A 208 12.20 1.58 9.47
C TYR A 208 12.27 0.73 8.21
N MET A 209 12.32 -0.60 8.37
CA MET A 209 12.62 -1.54 7.29
C MET A 209 11.64 -2.71 7.31
N TYR A 210 11.21 -3.14 6.13
CA TYR A 210 10.42 -4.35 5.96
C TYR A 210 11.25 -5.59 6.28
N VAL A 211 10.75 -6.44 7.18
CA VAL A 211 11.31 -7.77 7.47
C VAL A 211 10.30 -8.82 7.03
N ARG A 212 10.68 -9.61 6.03
CA ARG A 212 9.90 -10.74 5.57
C ARG A 212 9.93 -11.83 6.65
N GLN A 213 8.77 -12.20 7.16
CA GLN A 213 8.66 -13.31 8.10
C GLN A 213 8.56 -14.63 7.35
N ARG A 214 7.71 -14.69 6.31
CA ARG A 214 7.50 -15.89 5.51
C ARG A 214 7.55 -15.59 4.02
N THR A 215 8.28 -16.39 3.27
CA THR A 215 8.33 -16.31 1.80
C THR A 215 7.10 -16.94 1.17
N GLY A 216 6.71 -16.42 0.00
CA GLY A 216 5.60 -16.90 -0.80
C GLY A 216 5.15 -15.81 -1.77
N PRO A 217 4.16 -16.10 -2.63
CA PRO A 217 3.58 -15.10 -3.52
C PRO A 217 3.04 -13.89 -2.75
N GLY A 218 3.04 -12.73 -3.41
CA GLY A 218 2.48 -11.50 -2.85
C GLY A 218 0.96 -11.48 -2.78
N ALA A 219 0.42 -10.35 -2.33
CA ALA A 219 -0.99 -9.98 -2.50
C ALA A 219 -1.06 -8.83 -3.49
N SER A 220 -2.09 -8.80 -4.33
CA SER A 220 -2.33 -7.78 -5.35
C SER A 220 -3.28 -6.71 -4.81
N ASP A 221 -2.81 -5.47 -4.76
CA ASP A 221 -3.62 -4.33 -4.34
C ASP A 221 -4.78 -4.08 -5.32
N ASP A 222 -4.57 -4.29 -6.62
CA ASP A 222 -5.62 -4.24 -7.66
C ASP A 222 -6.76 -5.21 -7.30
N CYS A 223 -6.42 -6.47 -6.99
CA CYS A 223 -7.39 -7.47 -6.63
C CYS A 223 -8.09 -7.17 -5.29
N ALA A 224 -7.40 -6.63 -4.29
CA ALA A 224 -8.01 -6.22 -3.03
C ALA A 224 -9.09 -5.15 -3.26
N ILE A 225 -8.75 -4.08 -3.99
CA ILE A 225 -9.67 -2.99 -4.30
C ILE A 225 -10.90 -3.52 -5.05
N LEU A 226 -10.67 -4.27 -6.12
CA LEU A 226 -11.73 -4.85 -6.95
C LEU A 226 -12.62 -5.83 -6.17
N ALA A 227 -12.04 -6.70 -5.36
CA ALA A 227 -12.77 -7.68 -4.56
C ALA A 227 -13.66 -6.99 -3.52
N GLY A 228 -13.16 -5.95 -2.85
CA GLY A 228 -13.95 -5.11 -1.96
C GLY A 228 -15.17 -4.52 -2.67
N GLY A 229 -14.96 -3.98 -3.87
CA GLY A 229 -16.01 -3.41 -4.71
C GLY A 229 -17.05 -4.44 -5.19
N TYR A 230 -16.61 -5.60 -5.67
CA TYR A 230 -17.49 -6.63 -6.21
C TYR A 230 -18.28 -7.39 -5.14
N LEU A 231 -17.69 -7.65 -3.97
CA LEU A 231 -18.37 -8.38 -2.89
C LEU A 231 -19.28 -7.50 -2.06
N TYR A 232 -18.85 -6.27 -1.76
CA TYR A 232 -19.48 -5.46 -0.72
C TYR A 232 -19.98 -4.10 -1.23
N GLY A 233 -19.76 -3.79 -2.51
CA GLY A 233 -20.25 -2.60 -3.18
C GLY A 233 -19.15 -1.55 -3.43
N PHE A 234 -19.43 -0.67 -4.39
CA PHE A 234 -18.49 0.32 -4.92
C PHE A 234 -17.73 1.11 -3.82
N SER A 235 -18.45 1.66 -2.84
CA SER A 235 -17.85 2.48 -1.78
C SER A 235 -16.90 1.69 -0.86
N VAL A 236 -17.09 0.36 -0.74
CA VAL A 236 -16.15 -0.51 -0.04
C VAL A 236 -14.85 -0.63 -0.83
N GLY A 237 -14.92 -0.84 -2.14
CA GLY A 237 -13.73 -0.83 -3.00
C GLY A 237 -12.95 0.49 -2.93
N VAL A 238 -13.66 1.62 -2.86
CA VAL A 238 -13.04 2.93 -2.65
C VAL A 238 -12.37 3.03 -1.27
N GLY A 239 -12.99 2.52 -0.21
CA GLY A 239 -12.37 2.48 1.12
C GLY A 239 -11.11 1.60 1.18
N VAL A 240 -11.09 0.46 0.47
CA VAL A 240 -9.89 -0.39 0.37
C VAL A 240 -8.75 0.36 -0.35
N PHE A 241 -9.06 1.11 -1.41
CA PHE A 241 -8.08 1.98 -2.07
C PHE A 241 -7.53 3.07 -1.14
N LEU A 242 -8.37 3.64 -0.26
CA LEU A 242 -7.89 4.63 0.71
C LEU A 242 -7.01 4.01 1.80
N ALA A 243 -7.28 2.77 2.22
CA ALA A 243 -6.41 2.05 3.15
C ALA A 243 -5.02 1.80 2.53
N ASP A 244 -4.99 1.32 1.28
CA ASP A 244 -3.74 1.17 0.51
C ASP A 244 -2.94 2.47 0.38
N ALA A 245 -3.66 3.59 0.21
CA ALA A 245 -3.03 4.89 0.18
C ALA A 245 -2.36 5.26 1.51
N ILE A 246 -2.95 4.87 2.65
CA ILE A 246 -2.35 5.06 3.97
C ILE A 246 -1.06 4.24 4.09
N ASP A 247 -1.09 2.92 3.82
CA ASP A 247 0.12 2.04 3.84
C ASP A 247 1.24 2.60 2.96
N THR A 248 0.89 3.12 1.78
CA THR A 248 1.88 3.75 0.90
C THR A 248 2.47 5.03 1.52
N LEU A 249 1.64 5.87 2.15
CA LEU A 249 2.04 7.18 2.67
C LEU A 249 2.85 7.06 3.97
N GLU A 250 2.48 6.15 4.87
CA GLU A 250 3.06 6.01 6.21
C GLU A 250 4.54 5.59 6.24
N LYS A 251 5.03 4.99 5.14
CA LYS A 251 6.44 4.58 4.96
C LYS A 251 7.45 5.72 5.15
N TYR A 252 7.00 6.99 5.12
CA TYR A 252 7.83 8.14 5.43
C TYR A 252 7.01 9.31 6.03
N THR A 253 6.68 9.20 7.32
CA THR A 253 5.92 10.21 8.09
C THR A 253 6.59 10.52 9.43
N PRO A 254 6.10 11.51 10.20
CA PRO A 254 6.56 11.72 11.58
C PRO A 254 6.07 10.61 12.52
N ASN A 255 4.99 9.92 12.16
CA ASN A 255 4.35 8.88 12.94
C ASN A 255 4.48 7.54 12.18
N TYR A 256 5.66 6.94 12.24
CA TYR A 256 5.83 5.58 11.70
C TYR A 256 5.03 4.56 12.51
N GLY A 257 4.44 3.61 11.80
CA GLY A 257 3.61 2.53 12.32
C GLY A 257 2.52 2.16 11.31
N ASP A 258 1.78 1.11 11.60
CA ASP A 258 0.71 0.50 10.79
C ASP A 258 -0.60 1.33 10.93
N GLN A 259 -0.63 2.52 10.36
CA GLN A 259 -1.68 3.52 10.60
C GLN A 259 -3.03 3.13 10.00
N ASP A 260 -3.06 2.34 8.93
CA ASP A 260 -4.27 1.77 8.36
C ASP A 260 -4.84 0.64 9.23
N ASP A 261 -4.02 -0.24 9.84
CA ASP A 261 -4.47 -1.16 10.89
C ASP A 261 -5.02 -0.38 12.10
N LEU A 262 -4.29 0.62 12.59
CA LEU A 262 -4.73 1.46 13.71
C LEU A 262 -6.08 2.12 13.43
N LEU A 263 -6.27 2.67 12.23
CA LEU A 263 -7.55 3.24 11.80
C LEU A 263 -8.63 2.15 11.70
N SER A 264 -8.28 0.95 11.25
CA SER A 264 -9.20 -0.20 11.21
C SER A 264 -9.66 -0.60 12.61
N GLN A 265 -8.78 -0.61 13.61
CA GLN A 265 -9.14 -0.85 15.01
C GLN A 265 -10.01 0.29 15.57
N GLU A 266 -9.70 1.54 15.22
CA GLU A 266 -10.51 2.71 15.57
C GLU A 266 -11.94 2.52 15.02
N ILE A 267 -12.09 2.18 13.74
CA ILE A 267 -13.37 1.91 13.08
C ILE A 267 -14.12 0.75 13.74
N ARG A 268 -13.44 -0.37 14.04
CA ARG A 268 -14.05 -1.52 14.73
C ARG A 268 -14.67 -1.12 16.06
N SER A 269 -14.00 -0.25 16.81
CA SER A 269 -14.46 0.19 18.13
C SER A 269 -15.49 1.33 18.06
N GLY A 270 -15.37 2.22 17.08
CA GLY A 270 -16.17 3.44 16.94
C GLY A 270 -17.41 3.30 16.07
N PHE A 271 -17.54 2.24 15.29
CA PHE A 271 -18.67 2.03 14.38
C PHE A 271 -19.35 0.66 14.57
N PRO A 272 -20.28 0.53 15.54
CA PRO A 272 -20.95 -0.74 15.85
C PRO A 272 -21.72 -1.36 14.66
N GLY A 273 -22.13 -0.54 13.69
CA GLY A 273 -22.88 -0.95 12.50
C GLY A 273 -22.03 -1.49 11.34
N LEU A 274 -20.74 -1.81 11.57
CA LEU A 274 -19.81 -2.21 10.51
C LEU A 274 -20.28 -3.41 9.68
N GLY A 275 -20.99 -4.36 10.32
CA GLY A 275 -21.59 -5.50 9.64
C GLY A 275 -20.58 -6.39 8.90
N LEU A 276 -19.36 -6.50 9.45
CA LEU A 276 -18.26 -7.32 8.93
C LEU A 276 -17.71 -8.21 10.04
N SER A 277 -17.16 -9.34 9.64
CA SER A 277 -16.51 -10.33 10.49
C SER A 277 -15.05 -10.54 10.08
N ASP A 278 -14.28 -11.21 10.93
CA ASP A 278 -12.90 -11.60 10.57
C ASP A 278 -12.87 -12.48 9.30
N GLU A 279 -13.92 -13.26 9.05
CA GLU A 279 -14.06 -14.07 7.83
C GLU A 279 -14.17 -13.19 6.56
N ASP A 280 -14.75 -12.00 6.64
CA ASP A 280 -14.76 -11.06 5.52
C ASP A 280 -13.36 -10.52 5.21
N VAL A 281 -12.54 -10.31 6.25
CA VAL A 281 -11.12 -9.96 6.10
C VAL A 281 -10.35 -11.10 5.44
N TYR A 282 -10.56 -12.35 5.88
CA TYR A 282 -9.91 -13.52 5.28
C TYR A 282 -10.33 -13.75 3.83
N ARG A 283 -11.61 -13.55 3.50
CA ARG A 283 -12.09 -13.61 2.10
C ARG A 283 -11.41 -12.57 1.23
N LEU A 284 -11.34 -11.32 1.69
CA LEU A 284 -10.66 -10.27 0.94
C LEU A 284 -9.18 -10.62 0.72
N THR A 285 -8.50 -11.05 1.78
CA THR A 285 -7.08 -11.44 1.75
C THR A 285 -6.85 -12.63 0.80
N TYR A 286 -7.75 -13.63 0.81
CA TYR A 286 -7.70 -14.76 -0.12
C TYR A 286 -7.84 -14.28 -1.56
N LEU A 287 -8.81 -13.42 -1.87
CA LEU A 287 -9.02 -12.92 -3.23
C LEU A 287 -7.88 -12.03 -3.73
N ALA A 288 -7.24 -11.28 -2.83
CA ALA A 288 -6.07 -10.48 -3.13
C ALA A 288 -4.80 -11.32 -3.31
N SER A 289 -4.72 -12.52 -2.72
CA SER A 289 -3.52 -13.36 -2.82
C SER A 289 -3.18 -13.76 -4.25
N THR A 290 -1.91 -13.66 -4.61
CA THR A 290 -1.42 -14.05 -5.93
C THR A 290 -1.16 -15.56 -5.96
N PRO A 291 -1.81 -16.33 -6.85
CA PRO A 291 -1.46 -17.73 -7.06
C PRO A 291 -0.02 -17.87 -7.57
N PRO A 292 0.73 -18.94 -7.21
CA PRO A 292 2.10 -19.14 -7.66
C PRO A 292 2.29 -19.09 -9.19
N ASP A 293 1.32 -19.56 -9.96
CA ASP A 293 1.35 -19.58 -11.43
C ASP A 293 1.07 -18.21 -12.07
N LEU A 294 0.63 -17.23 -11.28
CA LEU A 294 0.38 -15.86 -11.71
C LEU A 294 1.39 -14.85 -11.13
N GLU A 295 2.44 -15.31 -10.45
CA GLU A 295 3.49 -14.43 -9.94
C GLU A 295 4.17 -13.66 -11.09
N GLY A 296 4.22 -12.33 -10.97
CA GLY A 296 4.71 -11.42 -12.02
C GLY A 296 3.75 -11.22 -13.21
N ARG A 297 2.59 -11.87 -13.23
CA ARG A 297 1.53 -11.67 -14.23
C ARG A 297 0.32 -10.93 -13.67
N LEU A 298 -0.11 -11.30 -12.46
CA LEU A 298 -1.15 -10.57 -11.76
C LEU A 298 -0.56 -9.23 -11.30
N PRO A 299 -1.17 -8.08 -11.67
CA PRO A 299 -0.60 -6.79 -11.33
C PRO A 299 -0.71 -6.51 -9.84
N ASP A 300 0.32 -5.86 -9.33
CA ASP A 300 0.40 -5.38 -7.95
C ASP A 300 0.90 -3.93 -7.98
N ARG A 301 -0.05 -2.99 -8.07
CA ARG A 301 0.24 -1.59 -8.37
C ARG A 301 0.33 -0.76 -7.11
N SER A 302 1.43 0.00 -6.98
CA SER A 302 1.49 1.03 -5.94
C SER A 302 0.53 2.20 -6.22
N LEU A 303 0.20 2.98 -5.17
CA LEU A 303 -0.63 4.19 -5.28
C LEU A 303 -0.24 5.12 -6.45
N ARG A 304 1.07 5.30 -6.71
CA ARG A 304 1.55 6.10 -7.83
C ARG A 304 1.07 5.55 -9.19
N HIS A 305 1.09 4.22 -9.36
CA HIS A 305 0.62 3.57 -10.58
C HIS A 305 -0.91 3.63 -10.69
N PHE A 306 -1.63 3.49 -9.56
CA PHE A 306 -3.09 3.67 -9.55
C PHE A 306 -3.51 5.02 -10.11
N LEU A 307 -2.75 6.07 -9.79
CA LEU A 307 -3.03 7.45 -10.20
C LEU A 307 -2.40 7.84 -11.54
N GLN A 308 -1.57 7.00 -12.14
CA GLN A 308 -0.89 7.33 -13.39
C GLN A 308 -1.86 7.25 -14.57
N VAL A 309 -1.88 8.31 -15.38
CA VAL A 309 -2.65 8.38 -16.62
C VAL A 309 -1.99 7.54 -17.70
N ASP A 310 -2.75 6.60 -18.27
CA ASP A 310 -2.38 5.98 -19.54
C ASP A 310 -2.61 6.99 -20.67
N ALA A 311 -1.52 7.36 -21.34
CA ALA A 311 -1.53 8.38 -22.39
C ALA A 311 -2.35 7.98 -23.64
N THR A 312 -2.61 6.68 -23.83
CA THR A 312 -3.34 6.15 -24.98
C THR A 312 -4.84 6.34 -24.82
N VAL A 313 -5.35 6.25 -23.59
CA VAL A 313 -6.80 6.24 -23.29
C VAL A 313 -7.24 7.37 -22.36
N ASP A 314 -6.31 8.21 -21.87
CA ASP A 314 -6.52 9.28 -20.87
C ASP A 314 -7.34 8.81 -19.65
N GLN A 315 -7.02 7.60 -19.19
CA GLN A 315 -7.65 6.97 -18.04
C GLN A 315 -6.56 6.40 -17.13
N THR A 316 -6.78 6.51 -15.83
CA THR A 316 -5.98 5.82 -14.81
C THR A 316 -6.53 4.43 -14.53
N ILE A 317 -5.69 3.55 -14.00
CA ILE A 317 -6.13 2.19 -13.68
C ILE A 317 -7.14 2.18 -12.51
N ILE A 318 -7.05 3.11 -11.55
CA ILE A 318 -8.08 3.22 -10.49
C ILE A 318 -9.43 3.68 -11.04
N GLU A 319 -9.46 4.64 -11.97
CA GLU A 319 -10.69 5.01 -12.67
C GLU A 319 -11.27 3.81 -13.44
N SER A 320 -10.40 3.00 -14.04
CA SER A 320 -10.78 1.74 -14.71
C SER A 320 -11.45 0.76 -13.74
N HIS A 321 -10.86 0.55 -12.56
CA HIS A 321 -11.41 -0.32 -11.52
C HIS A 321 -12.78 0.17 -11.05
N PHE A 322 -12.89 1.46 -10.77
CA PHE A 322 -14.15 2.09 -10.34
C PHE A 322 -15.25 1.94 -11.37
N LEU A 323 -14.95 2.15 -12.66
CA LEU A 323 -15.93 1.91 -13.72
C LEU A 323 -16.39 0.45 -13.75
N SER A 324 -15.47 -0.51 -13.64
CA SER A 324 -15.83 -1.93 -13.62
C SER A 324 -16.74 -2.31 -12.45
N MET A 325 -16.47 -1.78 -11.25
CA MET A 325 -17.32 -1.96 -10.06
C MET A 325 -18.72 -1.37 -10.25
N LEU A 326 -18.82 -0.24 -10.97
CA LEU A 326 -20.09 0.41 -11.30
C LEU A 326 -20.81 -0.26 -12.50
N GLY A 327 -20.29 -1.38 -13.00
CA GLY A 327 -20.85 -2.09 -14.16
C GLY A 327 -20.70 -1.35 -15.48
N GLN A 328 -19.83 -0.34 -15.52
CA GLN A 328 -19.48 0.41 -16.73
C GLN A 328 -18.30 -0.26 -17.43
N GLN A 329 -18.21 -0.08 -18.74
CA GLN A 329 -17.10 -0.61 -19.52
C GLN A 329 -15.90 0.37 -19.45
N PRO A 330 -14.77 -0.03 -18.84
CA PRO A 330 -13.57 0.80 -18.87
C PRO A 330 -12.86 0.71 -20.22
N ALA A 331 -11.95 1.67 -20.47
CA ALA A 331 -11.08 1.59 -21.63
C ALA A 331 -10.11 0.40 -21.48
N PRO A 332 -9.78 -0.33 -22.56
CA PRO A 332 -8.82 -1.42 -22.49
C PRO A 332 -7.42 -0.86 -22.20
N MET A 333 -6.82 -1.29 -21.09
CA MET A 333 -5.49 -0.88 -20.66
C MET A 333 -4.58 -2.09 -20.66
N ARG A 334 -3.47 -2.02 -21.41
CA ARG A 334 -2.48 -3.09 -21.47
C ARG A 334 -1.20 -2.64 -20.78
N PRO A 335 -0.83 -3.24 -19.65
CA PRO A 335 0.44 -2.92 -19.03
C PRO A 335 1.61 -3.32 -19.93
N SER A 336 2.72 -2.60 -19.76
CA SER A 336 4.01 -3.01 -20.30
C SER A 336 4.52 -4.22 -19.51
N HIS A 337 5.10 -5.23 -20.18
CA HIS A 337 5.84 -6.36 -19.57
C HIS A 337 5.05 -7.61 -19.15
N GLY A 338 4.08 -8.07 -19.95
CA GLY A 338 3.52 -9.43 -19.81
C GLY A 338 2.56 -9.63 -18.63
N GLU A 339 2.33 -8.57 -17.86
CA GLU A 339 1.22 -8.46 -16.90
C GLU A 339 -0.14 -8.58 -17.60
N MET A 340 -1.14 -9.01 -16.83
CA MET A 340 -2.52 -9.05 -17.27
C MET A 340 -3.06 -7.65 -17.54
N SER A 341 -3.78 -7.50 -18.64
CA SER A 341 -4.62 -6.32 -18.91
C SER A 341 -5.71 -6.16 -17.86
N ASN A 342 -6.25 -4.95 -17.75
CA ASN A 342 -7.34 -4.67 -16.82
C ASN A 342 -8.55 -5.61 -17.02
N ALA A 343 -8.93 -5.88 -18.27
CA ALA A 343 -10.00 -6.81 -18.59
C ALA A 343 -9.71 -8.24 -18.11
N GLU A 344 -8.49 -8.74 -18.34
CA GLU A 344 -8.07 -10.07 -17.86
C GLU A 344 -8.12 -10.16 -16.33
N VAL A 345 -7.71 -9.10 -15.61
CA VAL A 345 -7.79 -9.04 -14.14
C VAL A 345 -9.24 -9.09 -13.68
N TYR A 346 -10.15 -8.37 -14.34
CA TYR A 346 -11.57 -8.36 -13.98
C TYR A 346 -12.21 -9.73 -14.18
N ASP A 347 -11.94 -10.38 -15.31
CA ASP A 347 -12.47 -11.70 -15.62
C ASP A 347 -11.92 -12.75 -14.64
N TYR A 348 -10.61 -12.72 -14.40
CA TYR A 348 -9.95 -13.58 -13.42
C TYR A 348 -10.58 -13.43 -12.02
N LEU A 349 -10.74 -12.20 -11.54
CA LEU A 349 -11.23 -11.98 -10.19
C LEU A 349 -12.72 -12.36 -10.06
N ARG A 350 -13.53 -12.07 -11.07
CA ARG A 350 -14.94 -12.51 -11.08
C ARG A 350 -15.06 -14.04 -11.06
N ALA A 351 -14.22 -14.74 -11.83
CA ALA A 351 -14.15 -16.20 -11.78
C ALA A 351 -13.71 -16.69 -10.39
N ARG A 352 -12.66 -16.09 -9.82
CA ARG A 352 -12.16 -16.44 -8.49
C ARG A 352 -13.20 -16.20 -7.38
N ILE A 353 -14.03 -15.16 -7.50
CA ILE A 353 -15.15 -14.89 -6.60
C ILE A 353 -16.24 -15.97 -6.76
N ALA A 354 -16.57 -16.35 -8.00
CA ALA A 354 -17.58 -17.39 -8.26
C ALA A 354 -17.17 -18.77 -7.68
N ASP A 355 -15.85 -19.03 -7.66
CA ASP A 355 -15.25 -20.26 -7.15
C ASP A 355 -14.89 -20.19 -5.65
N LEU A 356 -15.29 -19.12 -4.94
CA LEU A 356 -15.06 -19.02 -3.50
C LEU A 356 -15.63 -20.25 -2.78
N PRO A 357 -14.85 -20.91 -1.92
CA PRO A 357 -15.33 -22.05 -1.13
C PRO A 357 -16.57 -21.65 -0.33
N LYS A 358 -17.73 -22.22 -0.68
CA LYS A 358 -19.02 -21.92 -0.04
C LYS A 358 -19.07 -22.33 1.44
N ASP A 359 -18.20 -23.26 1.82
CA ASP A 359 -18.12 -23.85 3.16
C ASP A 359 -16.92 -23.31 3.96
N ALA A 360 -16.33 -22.19 3.55
CA ALA A 360 -15.46 -21.43 4.43
C ALA A 360 -16.31 -20.63 5.47
N ALA A 361 -17.09 -21.34 6.30
CA ALA A 361 -17.59 -20.87 7.59
C ALA A 361 -16.99 -21.74 8.75
N PRO A 362 -16.73 -21.17 9.94
CA PRO A 362 -15.97 -21.82 11.02
C PRO A 362 -16.52 -23.17 11.49
#